data_AF-Y0KG79-F1
#
_entry.id   AF-Y0KG79-F1
#
_cell.length_a   1.000
_cell.length_b   1.000
_cell.length_c   1.000
_cell.angle_alpha   90.00
_cell.angle_beta   90.00
_cell.angle_gamma   90.00
#
_symmetry.space_group_name_H-M   'P 1'
#
loop_
_entity.id
_entity.type
_entity.pdbx_description
1 polymer ?
#
loop_
_entity_poly.entity_id
_entity_poly.type
_entity_poly.pdbx_seq_one_letter_code
_entity_poly.pdbx_strand_id
1 'polypeptide(L)'
;MYKLMHSFRLVCFVSTSLVLSGCLGGTIAQQIARSIATSVADNAIGTAVEAEDKKAAAKQPTLNSMLYNPTPDPYRNAMLNMDFAPLKAIQEPLPEYPTEAQEIPIVILKTNPLVQVELFNLLIGEEKLAVFEKARMQGALNLPDAAEWQEWQVATGKIQSPEQSTQTLITFLLPPSFGKPPSGSMATVELSQSGDLNIARYKSN
;
A
#
# COMPACT_ATOMS: atom_id res chain seq x y z
N MET A 1 -64.31 -26.50 -29.14
CA MET A 1 -63.70 -25.20 -28.81
C MET A 1 -62.83 -25.19 -27.55
N TYR A 2 -62.95 -26.15 -26.61
CA TYR A 2 -62.12 -26.17 -25.38
C TYR A 2 -60.63 -26.51 -25.56
N LYS A 3 -60.25 -27.26 -26.62
CA LYS A 3 -58.83 -27.60 -26.87
C LYS A 3 -58.00 -26.42 -27.40
N LEU A 4 -58.61 -25.45 -28.07
CA LEU A 4 -57.91 -24.30 -28.67
C LEU A 4 -57.52 -23.24 -27.62
N MET A 5 -58.32 -23.08 -26.57
CA MET A 5 -58.04 -22.15 -25.46
C MET A 5 -56.91 -22.65 -24.53
N HIS A 6 -56.72 -23.96 -24.41
CA HIS A 6 -55.65 -24.52 -23.58
C HIS A 6 -54.28 -24.40 -24.24
N SER A 7 -54.19 -24.63 -25.55
CA SER A 7 -52.93 -24.47 -26.30
C SER A 7 -52.49 -23.01 -26.36
N PHE A 8 -53.43 -22.05 -26.49
CA PHE A 8 -53.09 -20.63 -26.46
C PHE A 8 -52.53 -20.18 -25.10
N ARG A 9 -53.14 -20.65 -23.99
CA ARG A 9 -52.64 -20.37 -22.64
C ARG A 9 -51.25 -20.98 -22.38
N LEU A 10 -50.99 -22.17 -22.91
CA LEU A 10 -49.70 -22.86 -22.72
C LEU A 10 -48.57 -22.18 -23.50
N VAL A 11 -48.84 -21.70 -24.71
CA VAL A 11 -47.87 -20.92 -25.51
C VAL A 11 -47.52 -19.58 -24.84
N CYS A 12 -48.51 -18.88 -24.26
CA CYS A 12 -48.24 -17.65 -23.50
C CYS A 12 -47.34 -17.89 -22.29
N PHE A 13 -47.53 -19.00 -21.56
CA PHE A 13 -46.71 -19.35 -20.39
C PHE A 13 -45.26 -19.71 -20.74
N VAL A 14 -45.03 -20.42 -21.86
CA VAL A 14 -43.67 -20.77 -22.30
C VAL A 14 -42.93 -19.54 -22.82
N SER A 15 -43.62 -18.63 -23.51
CA SER A 15 -43.03 -17.38 -24.01
C SER A 15 -42.61 -16.45 -22.87
N THR A 16 -43.43 -16.28 -21.84
CA THR A 16 -43.04 -15.47 -20.66
C THR A 16 -41.91 -16.11 -19.87
N SER A 17 -41.87 -17.44 -19.76
CA SER A 17 -40.76 -18.18 -19.14
C SER A 17 -39.41 -17.90 -19.83
N LEU A 18 -39.37 -17.89 -21.17
CA LEU A 18 -38.14 -17.65 -21.94
C LEU A 18 -37.63 -16.21 -21.82
N VAL A 19 -38.54 -15.24 -21.74
CA VAL A 19 -38.17 -13.81 -21.56
C VAL A 19 -37.65 -13.56 -20.14
N LEU A 20 -38.19 -14.22 -19.12
CA LEU A 20 -37.68 -14.08 -17.74
C LEU A 20 -36.36 -14.85 -17.51
N SER A 21 -36.08 -15.95 -18.22
CA SER A 21 -34.81 -16.68 -18.09
C SER A 21 -33.66 -16.07 -18.91
N GLY A 22 -33.94 -15.14 -19.82
CA GLY A 22 -32.95 -14.49 -20.69
C GLY A 22 -32.09 -13.41 -20.03
N CYS A 23 -32.48 -12.88 -18.86
CA CYS A 23 -31.80 -11.75 -18.23
C CYS A 23 -30.52 -12.11 -17.45
N LEU A 24 -30.23 -13.40 -17.25
CA LEU A 24 -29.04 -13.87 -16.50
C LEU A 24 -27.94 -14.50 -17.38
N GLY A 25 -28.22 -14.83 -18.64
CA GLY A 25 -27.26 -15.50 -19.54
C GLY A 25 -26.32 -14.57 -20.32
N GLY A 26 -26.67 -13.29 -20.47
CA GLY A 26 -25.91 -12.35 -21.30
C GLY A 26 -24.55 -11.94 -20.71
N THR A 27 -24.43 -11.93 -19.38
CA THR A 27 -23.22 -11.46 -18.70
C THR A 27 -22.07 -12.47 -18.72
N ILE A 28 -22.38 -13.77 -18.69
CA ILE A 28 -21.37 -14.85 -18.65
C ILE A 28 -20.69 -15.02 -20.02
N ALA A 29 -21.43 -14.96 -21.13
CA ALA A 29 -20.86 -15.06 -22.47
C ALA A 29 -19.92 -13.88 -22.80
N GLN A 30 -20.26 -12.69 -22.31
CA GLN A 30 -19.44 -11.48 -22.50
C GLN A 30 -18.13 -11.54 -21.72
N GLN A 31 -18.09 -12.26 -20.60
CA GLN A 31 -16.87 -12.48 -19.81
C GLN A 31 -15.91 -13.49 -20.45
N ILE A 32 -16.44 -14.58 -21.03
CA ILE A 32 -15.62 -15.60 -21.71
C ILE A 32 -14.92 -15.02 -22.95
N ALA A 33 -15.63 -14.20 -23.75
CA ALA A 33 -15.05 -13.57 -24.94
C ALA A 33 -13.91 -12.60 -24.62
N ARG A 34 -14.01 -11.85 -23.51
CA ARG A 34 -12.95 -10.93 -23.06
C ARG A 34 -11.69 -11.68 -22.62
N SER A 35 -11.84 -12.82 -21.94
CA SER A 35 -10.70 -13.61 -21.46
C SER A 35 -9.86 -14.22 -22.60
N ILE A 36 -10.52 -14.69 -23.67
CA ILE A 36 -9.82 -15.26 -24.83
C ILE A 36 -9.03 -14.17 -25.58
N ALA A 37 -9.61 -12.98 -25.76
CA ALA A 37 -8.95 -11.88 -26.47
C ALA A 37 -7.67 -11.40 -25.76
N THR A 38 -7.68 -11.30 -24.43
CA THR A 38 -6.49 -10.89 -23.67
C THR A 38 -5.39 -11.97 -23.71
N SER A 39 -5.76 -13.25 -23.63
CA SER A 39 -4.78 -14.36 -23.63
C SER A 39 -3.97 -14.49 -24.93
N VAL A 40 -4.54 -14.08 -26.07
CA VAL A 40 -3.85 -14.12 -27.37
C VAL A 40 -2.92 -12.91 -27.53
N ALA A 41 -3.29 -11.76 -26.99
CA ALA A 41 -2.44 -10.56 -27.01
C ALA A 41 -1.17 -10.75 -26.17
N ASP A 42 -1.30 -11.33 -24.98
CA ASP A 42 -0.16 -11.52 -24.06
C ASP A 42 0.86 -12.54 -24.61
N ASN A 43 0.41 -13.59 -25.31
CA ASN A 43 1.29 -14.59 -25.91
C ASN A 43 2.14 -14.02 -27.06
N ALA A 44 1.58 -13.13 -27.87
CA ALA A 44 2.32 -12.52 -28.99
C ALA A 44 3.45 -11.61 -28.48
N ILE A 45 3.20 -10.87 -27.39
CA ILE A 45 4.19 -9.97 -26.79
C ILE A 45 5.32 -10.76 -26.13
N GLY A 46 5.02 -11.85 -25.42
CA GLY A 46 6.04 -12.70 -24.80
C GLY A 46 7.05 -13.27 -25.79
N THR A 47 6.61 -13.69 -26.98
CA THR A 47 7.51 -14.26 -28.00
C THR A 47 8.46 -13.23 -28.63
N ALA A 48 8.05 -11.97 -28.71
CA ALA A 48 8.88 -10.90 -29.26
C ALA A 48 10.01 -10.50 -28.28
N VAL A 49 9.71 -10.43 -26.99
CA VAL A 49 10.69 -10.05 -25.95
C VAL A 49 11.77 -11.13 -25.79
N GLU A 50 11.40 -12.41 -25.78
CA GLU A 50 12.36 -13.51 -25.63
C GLU A 50 13.36 -13.60 -26.82
N ALA A 51 12.95 -13.15 -28.01
CA ALA A 51 13.80 -13.10 -29.18
C ALA A 51 14.83 -11.96 -29.13
N GLU A 52 14.53 -10.85 -28.45
CA GLU A 52 15.46 -9.75 -28.25
C GLU A 52 16.49 -10.05 -27.15
N ASP A 53 16.07 -10.70 -26.06
CA ASP A 53 16.97 -11.08 -24.96
C ASP A 53 18.07 -12.07 -25.42
N LYS A 54 17.72 -13.03 -26.27
CA LYS A 54 18.70 -13.98 -26.85
C LYS A 54 19.73 -13.31 -27.75
N LYS A 55 19.36 -12.22 -28.44
CA LYS A 55 20.29 -11.43 -29.27
C LYS A 55 21.20 -10.52 -28.43
N ALA A 56 20.72 -10.03 -27.30
CA ALA A 56 21.51 -9.24 -26.35
C ALA A 56 22.58 -10.09 -25.64
N ALA A 57 22.25 -11.33 -25.27
CA ALA A 57 23.18 -12.26 -24.62
C ALA A 57 24.37 -12.67 -25.50
N ALA A 58 24.17 -12.77 -26.83
CA ALA A 58 25.23 -13.15 -27.77
C ALA A 58 26.27 -12.04 -28.06
N LYS A 59 26.01 -10.78 -27.63
CA LYS A 59 26.90 -9.63 -27.86
C LYS A 59 27.85 -9.32 -26.70
N GLN A 60 27.77 -10.03 -25.58
CA GLN A 60 28.68 -9.78 -24.45
C GLN A 60 29.99 -10.57 -24.62
N PRO A 61 31.16 -9.91 -24.72
CA PRO A 61 32.44 -10.60 -24.73
C PRO A 61 32.70 -11.21 -23.34
N THR A 62 33.07 -12.48 -23.30
CA THR A 62 33.33 -13.23 -22.06
C THR A 62 34.52 -12.62 -21.31
N LEU A 63 34.32 -12.30 -20.03
CA LEU A 63 35.27 -11.65 -19.10
C LEU A 63 36.68 -12.31 -19.05
N ASN A 64 36.80 -13.57 -19.46
CA ASN A 64 38.03 -14.35 -19.40
C ASN A 64 39.04 -14.10 -20.53
N SER A 65 38.70 -13.33 -21.57
CA SER A 65 39.62 -13.10 -22.71
C SER A 65 40.61 -11.94 -22.51
N MET A 66 40.49 -11.14 -21.45
CA MET A 66 41.30 -9.91 -21.26
C MET A 66 42.32 -9.97 -20.13
N LEU A 67 42.46 -11.09 -19.38
CA LEU A 67 43.16 -11.09 -18.09
C LEU A 67 44.55 -11.78 -18.05
N TYR A 68 45.07 -12.33 -19.15
CA TYR A 68 46.40 -12.96 -19.11
C TYR A 68 47.51 -12.00 -19.54
N ASN A 69 48.02 -11.21 -18.60
CA ASN A 69 49.30 -10.50 -18.74
C ASN A 69 50.30 -11.07 -17.72
N PRO A 70 51.29 -11.89 -18.13
CA PRO A 70 52.16 -12.64 -17.23
C PRO A 70 53.31 -11.82 -16.61
N THR A 71 53.47 -10.54 -16.95
CA THR A 71 54.53 -9.70 -16.39
C THR A 71 54.02 -8.87 -15.22
N PRO A 72 54.55 -9.06 -13.99
CA PRO A 72 54.18 -8.24 -12.84
C PRO A 72 54.53 -6.78 -13.09
N ASP A 73 53.54 -5.89 -12.91
CA ASP A 73 53.72 -4.45 -13.01
C ASP A 73 54.83 -3.97 -12.05
N PRO A 74 55.86 -3.24 -12.53
CA PRO A 74 56.93 -2.69 -11.70
C PRO A 74 56.45 -1.91 -10.48
N TYR A 75 55.32 -1.18 -10.60
CA TYR A 75 54.76 -0.41 -9.49
C TYR A 75 54.18 -1.31 -8.40
N ARG A 76 53.62 -2.46 -8.78
CA ARG A 76 53.08 -3.44 -7.84
C ARG A 76 54.19 -4.12 -7.03
N ASN A 77 55.34 -4.39 -7.65
CA ASN A 77 56.52 -4.90 -6.94
C ASN A 77 57.12 -3.85 -5.99
N ALA A 78 57.16 -2.58 -6.40
CA ALA A 78 57.63 -1.51 -5.53
C ALA A 78 56.73 -1.37 -4.29
N MET A 79 55.41 -1.43 -4.46
CA MET A 79 54.44 -1.40 -3.36
C MET A 79 54.62 -2.56 -2.38
N LEU A 80 54.86 -3.79 -2.87
CA LEU A 80 55.06 -4.96 -2.02
C LEU A 80 56.35 -4.89 -1.19
N ASN A 81 57.34 -4.14 -1.67
CA ASN A 81 58.66 -4.02 -1.04
C ASN A 81 58.83 -2.71 -0.23
N MET A 82 57.81 -1.88 -0.13
CA MET A 82 57.87 -0.69 0.71
C MET A 82 57.66 -1.07 2.18
N ASP A 83 58.73 -0.98 2.97
CA ASP A 83 58.64 -1.07 4.42
C ASP A 83 57.99 0.21 4.98
N PHE A 84 56.89 0.04 5.69
CA PHE A 84 56.21 1.14 6.36
C PHE A 84 56.96 1.49 7.65
N ALA A 85 57.50 2.70 7.72
CA ALA A 85 58.02 3.23 8.99
C ALA A 85 56.89 3.26 10.02
N PRO A 86 57.12 2.81 11.28
CA PRO A 86 56.09 2.79 12.29
C PRO A 86 55.63 4.23 12.61
N LEU A 87 54.40 4.54 12.23
CA LEU A 87 53.76 5.82 12.54
C LEU A 87 53.56 5.91 14.05
N LYS A 88 54.27 6.83 14.70
CA LYS A 88 53.92 7.23 16.06
C LYS A 88 52.67 8.09 15.95
N ALA A 89 51.57 7.64 16.57
CA ALA A 89 50.36 8.44 16.66
C ALA A 89 50.67 9.74 17.40
N ILE A 90 50.73 10.85 16.68
CA ILE A 90 50.76 12.18 17.28
C ILE A 90 49.32 12.46 17.68
N GLN A 91 49.04 12.36 18.98
CA GLN A 91 47.75 12.80 19.51
C GLN A 91 47.79 14.32 19.53
N GLU A 92 47.18 14.95 18.52
CA GLU A 92 46.86 16.36 18.59
C GLU A 92 45.87 16.56 19.75
N PRO A 93 46.14 17.48 20.69
CA PRO A 93 45.18 17.75 21.75
C PRO A 93 43.92 18.32 21.10
N LEU A 94 42.77 17.68 21.37
CA LEU A 94 41.48 18.20 20.96
C LEU A 94 41.32 19.61 21.52
N PRO A 95 40.81 20.58 20.74
CA PRO A 95 40.46 21.88 21.29
C PRO A 95 39.51 21.67 22.47
N GLU A 96 39.79 22.32 23.60
CA GLU A 96 38.87 22.34 24.74
C GLU A 96 37.59 23.03 24.30
N TYR A 97 36.57 22.23 23.97
CA TYR A 97 35.23 22.74 23.79
C TYR A 97 34.74 23.23 25.16
N PRO A 98 34.19 24.45 25.25
CA PRO A 98 33.48 24.85 26.46
C PRO A 98 32.36 23.83 26.68
N THR A 99 32.39 23.13 27.81
CA THR A 99 31.28 22.28 28.27
C THR A 99 30.14 23.20 28.68
N GLU A 100 29.48 23.82 27.70
CA GLU A 100 28.10 24.21 27.89
C GLU A 100 27.31 22.91 27.95
N ALA A 101 26.70 22.63 29.09
CA ALA A 101 25.65 21.62 29.20
C ALA A 101 24.46 22.09 28.36
N GLN A 102 24.58 22.01 27.04
CA GLN A 102 23.43 22.06 26.16
C GLN A 102 22.72 20.74 26.35
N GLU A 103 21.69 20.78 27.19
CA GLU A 103 20.62 19.80 27.22
C GLU A 103 20.05 19.73 25.81
N ILE A 104 20.63 18.87 24.98
CA ILE A 104 20.03 18.47 23.71
C ILE A 104 18.70 17.86 24.14
N PRO A 105 17.54 18.46 23.81
CA PRO A 105 16.28 17.84 24.18
C PRO A 105 16.29 16.47 23.51
N ILE A 106 16.26 15.42 24.32
CA ILE A 106 16.09 14.05 23.85
C ILE A 106 14.71 14.07 23.19
N VAL A 107 14.68 14.21 21.86
CA VAL A 107 13.46 14.10 21.08
C VAL A 107 13.07 12.63 21.17
N ILE A 108 12.29 12.31 22.19
CA ILE A 108 11.63 11.01 22.31
C ILE A 108 10.68 10.93 21.12
N LEU A 109 11.13 10.28 20.05
CA LEU A 109 10.31 9.97 18.89
C LEU A 109 9.19 9.05 19.37
N LYS A 110 8.02 9.62 19.67
CA LYS A 110 6.80 8.87 19.97
C LYS A 110 6.32 8.24 18.67
N THR A 111 6.84 7.08 18.32
CA THR A 111 6.42 6.33 17.13
C THR A 111 5.10 5.63 17.43
N ASN A 112 4.01 6.20 16.94
CA ASN A 112 2.70 5.55 17.00
C ASN A 112 2.65 4.39 15.98
N PRO A 113 2.12 3.21 16.36
CA PRO A 113 2.07 2.07 15.45
C PRO A 113 1.06 2.30 14.32
N LEU A 114 1.45 1.96 13.09
CA LEU A 114 0.60 1.98 11.90
C LEU A 114 -0.05 0.61 11.72
N VAL A 115 -1.38 0.58 11.61
CA VAL A 115 -2.17 -0.65 11.51
C VAL A 115 -3.13 -0.57 10.34
N GLN A 116 -3.32 -1.69 9.64
CA GLN A 116 -4.31 -1.80 8.57
C GLN A 116 -5.71 -2.01 9.14
N VAL A 117 -6.64 -1.19 8.69
CA VAL A 117 -8.01 -1.13 9.19
C VAL A 117 -8.96 -1.15 8.02
N GLU A 118 -9.92 -2.05 8.07
CA GLU A 118 -11.03 -2.11 7.13
C GLU A 118 -12.14 -1.16 7.58
N LEU A 119 -12.55 -0.27 6.70
CA LEU A 119 -13.54 0.76 6.97
C LEU A 119 -14.95 0.16 6.87
N PHE A 120 -15.73 0.24 7.94
CA PHE A 120 -17.09 -0.32 7.98
C PHE A 120 -18.15 0.77 7.73
N ASN A 121 -18.06 1.86 8.49
CA ASN A 121 -19.04 2.93 8.46
C ASN A 121 -18.39 4.31 8.60
N LEU A 122 -19.01 5.31 8.00
CA LEU A 122 -18.69 6.73 8.19
C LEU A 122 -19.72 7.33 9.15
N LEU A 123 -19.25 7.96 10.23
CA LEU A 123 -20.11 8.69 11.16
C LEU A 123 -20.49 10.04 10.54
N ILE A 124 -21.77 10.38 10.61
CA ILE A 124 -22.34 11.59 9.99
C ILE A 124 -23.19 12.33 11.02
N GLY A 125 -23.27 13.65 10.89
CA GLY A 125 -24.18 14.48 11.69
C GLY A 125 -23.76 14.59 13.17
N GLU A 126 -24.70 14.35 14.07
CA GLU A 126 -24.53 14.54 15.52
C GLU A 126 -23.50 13.57 16.13
N GLU A 127 -23.47 12.31 15.67
CA GLU A 127 -22.51 11.31 16.15
C GLU A 127 -21.06 11.74 15.87
N LYS A 128 -20.84 12.29 14.68
CA LYS A 128 -19.54 12.85 14.28
C LYS A 128 -19.12 13.98 15.22
N LEU A 129 -20.02 14.93 15.49
CA LEU A 129 -19.75 16.06 16.40
C LEU A 129 -19.46 15.59 17.82
N ALA A 130 -20.21 14.61 18.33
CA ALA A 130 -20.00 14.05 19.66
C ALA A 130 -18.60 13.41 19.80
N VAL A 131 -18.08 12.78 18.74
CA VAL A 131 -16.71 12.23 18.74
C VAL A 131 -15.67 13.34 18.79
N PHE A 132 -15.83 14.42 18.02
CA PHE A 132 -14.93 15.57 18.06
C PHE A 132 -14.93 16.28 19.42
N GLU A 133 -16.11 16.51 19.98
CA GLU A 133 -16.25 17.13 21.30
C GLU A 133 -15.64 16.25 22.39
N LYS A 134 -15.88 14.94 22.34
CA LYS A 134 -15.26 13.99 23.26
C LYS A 134 -13.73 14.04 23.15
N ALA A 135 -13.18 14.00 21.94
CA ALA A 135 -11.74 14.07 21.72
C ALA A 135 -11.15 15.41 22.21
N ARG A 136 -11.86 16.52 22.01
CA ARG A 136 -11.49 17.84 22.54
C ARG A 136 -11.45 17.85 24.07
N MET A 137 -12.48 17.28 24.71
CA MET A 137 -12.55 17.19 26.18
C MET A 137 -11.46 16.27 26.75
N GLN A 138 -11.00 15.29 25.98
CA GLN A 138 -9.89 14.40 26.32
C GLN A 138 -8.51 15.04 26.10
N GLY A 139 -8.45 16.27 25.56
CA GLY A 139 -7.21 16.97 25.30
C GLY A 139 -6.42 16.40 24.12
N ALA A 140 -7.12 15.84 23.13
CA ALA A 140 -6.46 15.22 21.99
C ALA A 140 -5.58 16.23 21.23
N LEU A 141 -4.30 15.91 21.05
CA LEU A 141 -3.31 16.81 20.43
C LEU A 141 -3.42 16.85 18.90
N ASN A 142 -3.96 15.79 18.28
CA ASN A 142 -4.03 15.64 16.83
C ASN A 142 -5.43 15.93 16.26
N LEU A 143 -6.23 16.76 16.93
CA LEU A 143 -7.55 17.13 16.46
C LEU A 143 -7.46 18.31 15.47
N PRO A 144 -8.20 18.28 14.34
CA PRO A 144 -8.33 19.46 13.48
C PRO A 144 -9.08 20.59 14.18
N ASP A 145 -8.86 21.82 13.71
CA ASP A 145 -9.58 23.00 14.20
C ASP A 145 -11.08 22.89 13.96
N ALA A 146 -11.88 23.51 14.83
CA ALA A 146 -13.34 23.43 14.78
C ALA A 146 -13.95 23.90 13.45
N ALA A 147 -13.27 24.80 12.74
CA ALA A 147 -13.69 25.26 11.41
C ALA A 147 -13.55 24.15 10.34
N GLU A 148 -12.55 23.27 10.48
CA GLU A 148 -12.24 22.21 9.53
C GLU A 148 -13.05 20.94 9.77
N TRP A 149 -13.78 20.84 10.89
CA TRP A 149 -14.56 19.64 11.23
C TRP A 149 -15.56 19.24 10.16
N GLN A 150 -16.00 20.17 9.29
CA GLN A 150 -16.89 19.85 8.18
C GLN A 150 -16.22 18.97 7.12
N GLU A 151 -14.96 19.24 6.81
CA GLU A 151 -14.20 18.56 5.75
C GLU A 151 -13.66 17.20 6.20
N TRP A 152 -13.27 17.12 7.47
CA TRP A 152 -12.79 15.89 8.09
C TRP A 152 -13.93 14.89 8.28
N GLN A 153 -13.65 13.61 8.06
CA GLN A 153 -14.61 12.53 8.27
C GLN A 153 -14.18 11.67 9.45
N VAL A 154 -15.15 11.07 10.13
CA VAL A 154 -14.90 10.10 11.19
C VAL A 154 -15.40 8.76 10.68
N ALA A 155 -14.55 7.74 10.71
CA ALA A 155 -14.96 6.38 10.39
C ALA A 155 -14.80 5.47 11.58
N THR A 156 -15.56 4.38 11.53
CA THR A 156 -15.37 3.22 12.37
C THR A 156 -14.92 2.07 11.48
N GLY A 157 -13.90 1.34 11.93
CA GLY A 157 -13.36 0.22 11.20
C GLY A 157 -12.80 -0.85 12.12
N LYS A 158 -12.45 -1.98 11.51
CA LYS A 158 -11.91 -3.15 12.20
C LYS A 158 -10.44 -3.28 11.86
N ILE A 159 -9.60 -3.46 12.89
CA ILE A 159 -8.20 -3.78 12.70
C ILE A 159 -8.08 -5.17 12.05
N GLN A 160 -7.41 -5.25 10.91
CA GLN A 160 -7.01 -6.51 10.30
C GLN A 160 -5.59 -6.82 10.77
N SER A 161 -5.47 -7.47 11.93
CA SER A 161 -4.20 -8.05 12.38
C SER A 161 -4.26 -9.57 12.23
N PRO A 162 -3.32 -10.20 11.49
CA PRO A 162 -3.28 -11.64 11.33
C PRO A 162 -3.00 -12.39 12.65
N GLU A 163 -2.44 -11.72 13.66
CA GLU A 163 -2.04 -12.32 14.94
C GLU A 163 -3.07 -12.18 16.06
N GLN A 164 -4.10 -11.35 15.90
CA GLN A 164 -5.10 -11.11 16.95
C GLN A 164 -6.51 -11.38 16.42
N SER A 165 -7.08 -12.52 16.83
CA SER A 165 -8.45 -12.94 16.53
C SER A 165 -9.54 -12.05 17.16
N THR A 166 -9.15 -11.09 18.00
CA THR A 166 -10.06 -10.09 18.57
C THR A 166 -10.38 -9.01 17.55
N GLN A 167 -11.63 -8.98 17.11
CA GLN A 167 -12.17 -7.95 16.24
C GLN A 167 -12.29 -6.63 17.01
N THR A 168 -11.17 -5.91 17.16
CA THR A 168 -11.15 -4.60 17.81
C THR A 168 -11.68 -3.56 16.84
N LEU A 169 -12.88 -3.04 17.15
CA LEU A 169 -13.47 -1.88 16.49
C LEU A 169 -12.76 -0.63 16.97
N ILE A 170 -12.31 0.19 16.03
CA ILE A 170 -11.69 1.48 16.31
C ILE A 170 -12.42 2.60 15.57
N THR A 171 -12.49 3.76 16.21
CA THR A 171 -12.91 5.01 15.59
C THR A 171 -11.67 5.81 15.22
N PHE A 172 -11.63 6.32 13.99
CA PHE A 172 -10.50 7.05 13.46
C PHE A 172 -10.94 8.19 12.54
N LEU A 173 -10.07 9.19 12.41
CA LEU A 173 -10.23 10.34 11.55
C LEU A 173 -9.72 10.05 10.15
N LEU A 174 -10.46 10.53 9.17
CA LEU A 174 -10.04 10.58 7.79
C LEU A 174 -9.80 12.03 7.38
N PRO A 175 -8.59 12.34 6.90
CA PRO A 175 -8.31 13.65 6.35
C PRO A 175 -9.07 13.85 5.03
N PRO A 176 -9.33 15.11 4.64
CA PRO A 176 -10.09 15.42 3.42
C PRO A 176 -9.43 14.87 2.14
N SER A 177 -8.12 14.64 2.15
CA SER A 177 -7.38 14.00 1.05
C SER A 177 -7.85 12.58 0.72
N PHE A 178 -8.48 11.88 1.65
CA PHE A 178 -9.01 10.53 1.42
C PHE A 178 -10.35 10.54 0.65
N GLY A 179 -11.05 11.68 0.63
CA GLY A 179 -12.40 11.78 0.07
C GLY A 179 -13.41 10.97 0.87
N LYS A 180 -14.36 10.31 0.18
CA LYS A 180 -15.39 9.45 0.78
C LYS A 180 -15.11 8.00 0.40
N PRO A 181 -14.32 7.26 1.18
CA PRO A 181 -14.04 5.87 0.86
C PRO A 181 -15.30 5.00 1.05
N PRO A 182 -15.51 3.98 0.18
CA PRO A 182 -16.61 3.05 0.35
C PRO A 182 -16.38 2.13 1.55
N SER A 183 -17.45 1.56 2.09
CA SER A 183 -17.37 0.47 3.07
C SER A 183 -16.62 -0.73 2.48
N GLY A 184 -15.79 -1.38 3.29
CA GLY A 184 -14.87 -2.46 2.91
C GLY A 184 -13.52 -1.99 2.37
N SER A 185 -13.32 -0.67 2.21
CA SER A 185 -12.00 -0.14 1.83
C SER A 185 -10.99 -0.29 2.97
N MET A 186 -9.74 -0.51 2.62
CA MET A 186 -8.65 -0.63 3.58
C MET A 186 -7.91 0.70 3.71
N ALA A 187 -7.57 1.07 4.95
CA ALA A 187 -6.78 2.24 5.26
C ALA A 187 -5.73 1.90 6.31
N THR A 188 -4.55 2.51 6.20
CA THR A 188 -3.52 2.42 7.24
C THR A 188 -3.73 3.56 8.23
N VAL A 189 -4.02 3.19 9.47
CA VAL A 189 -4.36 4.08 10.57
C VAL A 189 -3.23 4.10 11.59
N GLU A 190 -2.83 5.30 11.98
CA GLU A 190 -1.93 5.52 13.10
C GLU A 190 -2.72 5.40 14.41
N LEU A 191 -2.39 4.39 15.21
CA LEU A 191 -3.03 4.17 16.50
C LEU A 191 -2.42 5.08 17.56
N SER A 192 -3.27 5.82 18.25
CA SER A 192 -2.85 6.65 19.37
C SER A 192 -2.95 5.89 20.69
N GLN A 193 -1.97 6.07 21.57
CA GLN A 193 -1.92 5.37 22.86
C GLN A 193 -2.62 6.14 24.01
N SER A 194 -2.93 7.42 23.81
CA SER A 194 -3.20 8.39 24.90
C SER A 194 -4.53 9.13 24.78
N GLY A 195 -5.66 8.44 24.60
CA GLY A 195 -7.00 9.07 24.54
C GLY A 195 -7.22 10.03 23.35
N ASP A 196 -6.20 10.22 22.53
CA ASP A 196 -6.23 10.89 21.25
C ASP A 196 -7.07 10.09 20.25
N LEU A 197 -7.53 10.74 19.19
CA LEU A 197 -8.23 10.08 18.09
C LEU A 197 -7.22 9.49 17.09
N ASN A 198 -7.47 8.26 16.63
CA ASN A 198 -6.63 7.60 15.63
C ASN A 198 -6.76 8.32 14.27
N ILE A 199 -5.72 8.34 13.43
CA ILE A 199 -5.73 9.07 12.15
C ILE A 199 -5.32 8.17 11.00
N ALA A 200 -6.12 8.16 9.93
CA ALA A 200 -5.76 7.52 8.67
C ALA A 200 -4.65 8.31 7.96
N ARG A 201 -3.51 7.66 7.69
CA ARG A 201 -2.36 8.28 7.00
C ARG A 201 -2.28 7.86 5.54
N TYR A 202 -2.51 6.58 5.27
CA TYR A 202 -2.42 6.04 3.92
C TYR A 202 -3.69 5.31 3.50
N LYS A 203 -4.10 5.53 2.25
CA LYS A 203 -5.12 4.74 1.58
C LYS A 203 -4.43 3.51 0.99
N SER A 204 -4.83 2.31 1.37
CA SER A 204 -4.43 1.11 0.63
C SER A 204 -5.43 0.88 -0.48
N ASN A 205 -4.92 0.75 -1.71
CA ASN A 205 -5.69 0.62 -2.93
C ASN A 205 -5.98 -0.85 -3.23
#